data_AF-A0A142YIT0-F1
#
_entry.id   AF-A0A142YIT0-F1
#
_cell.length_a   1.000
_cell.length_b   1.000
_cell.length_c   1.000
_cell.angle_alpha   90.00
_cell.angle_beta   90.00
_cell.angle_gamma   90.00
#
_symmetry.space_group_name_H-M   'P 1'
#
loop_
_entity.id
_entity.type
_entity.pdbx_description
1 polymer ?
#
loop_
_entity_poly.entity_id
_entity_poly.type
_entity_poly.pdbx_seq_one_letter_code
_entity_poly.pdbx_strand_id
1 'polypeptide(L)'
;MPALDREEFIEQAYFFRAFRERLADGVPSQEILDRVGEELLSTTKLPMAVGFLATESKVSGLMAPAMRHLGHYFTEFQAHVVSQAEADLSRFPMEQALLILEREVEYKAKGTSLPGLFIFQFESLSRNRLGYTRGLAAMAEDPLYDEDWRDYIRTLQARLGDVDFADLIFVRSSYFVNERRKLNPDFSPKYPPLFGEKEGKIARANRGRDPLYLFSALQRQLGYPEVPRPRRPDGLEDRLIQLEQRIAQLESRLKSVESDGNQAIDVGQVMVNPEDTAGVPTGWAAKRLGS
;
A
#
# COMPACT_ATOMS: atom_id res chain seq x y z
N MET A 1 9.84 2.34 -12.40
CA MET A 1 8.58 2.78 -13.03
C MET A 1 8.47 4.29 -12.89
N PRO A 2 7.83 5.01 -13.84
CA PRO A 2 7.63 6.46 -13.70
C PRO A 2 6.68 6.75 -12.52
N ALA A 3 6.85 7.91 -11.89
CA ALA A 3 5.90 8.39 -10.89
C ALA A 3 4.56 8.73 -11.56
N LEU A 4 3.46 8.58 -10.81
CA LEU A 4 2.14 8.96 -11.29
C LEU A 4 1.99 10.47 -11.40
N ASP A 5 1.09 10.89 -12.28
CA ASP A 5 0.71 12.29 -12.42
C ASP A 5 -0.10 12.77 -11.21
N ARG A 6 -0.13 14.08 -11.00
CA ARG A 6 -0.84 14.70 -9.87
C ARG A 6 -2.32 14.34 -9.82
N GLU A 7 -2.99 14.26 -10.97
CA GLU A 7 -4.41 13.93 -11.05
C GLU A 7 -4.70 12.50 -10.53
N GLU A 8 -3.81 11.56 -10.83
CA GLU A 8 -3.92 10.18 -10.32
C GLU A 8 -3.82 10.16 -8.78
N PHE A 9 -2.93 10.96 -8.18
CA PHE A 9 -2.85 11.05 -6.72
C PHE A 9 -4.07 11.72 -6.09
N ILE A 10 -4.69 12.68 -6.77
CA ILE A 10 -5.94 13.33 -6.30
C ILE A 10 -7.07 12.29 -6.26
N GLU A 11 -7.22 11.51 -7.33
CA GLU A 11 -8.24 10.46 -7.39
C GLU A 11 -7.94 9.31 -6.42
N GLN A 12 -6.67 8.94 -6.23
CA GLN A 12 -6.30 7.98 -5.16
C GLN A 12 -6.71 8.49 -3.77
N ALA A 13 -6.56 9.79 -3.49
CA ALA A 13 -6.97 10.37 -2.23
C ALA A 13 -8.49 10.25 -2.04
N TYR A 14 -9.27 10.56 -3.09
CA TYR A 14 -10.71 10.36 -3.09
C TYR A 14 -11.08 8.90 -2.83
N PHE A 15 -10.45 7.97 -3.56
CA PHE A 15 -10.68 6.53 -3.42
C PHE A 15 -10.45 6.04 -1.99
N PHE A 16 -9.29 6.33 -1.38
CA PHE A 16 -8.99 5.87 -0.03
C PHE A 16 -9.93 6.46 1.02
N ARG A 17 -10.30 7.74 0.87
CA ARG A 17 -11.27 8.40 1.76
C ARG A 17 -12.67 7.79 1.62
N ALA A 18 -13.19 7.70 0.39
CA ALA A 18 -14.53 7.15 0.12
C ALA A 18 -14.63 5.68 0.56
N PHE A 19 -13.56 4.90 0.35
CA PHE A 19 -13.48 3.53 0.85
C PHE A 19 -13.56 3.51 2.37
N ARG A 20 -12.74 4.31 3.05
CA ARG A 20 -12.68 4.35 4.51
C ARG A 20 -14.00 4.75 5.14
N GLU A 21 -14.67 5.75 4.59
CA GLU A 21 -15.96 6.24 5.08
C GLU A 21 -17.04 5.17 4.95
N ARG A 22 -17.16 4.53 3.78
CA ARG A 22 -18.16 3.46 3.56
C ARG A 22 -17.88 2.20 4.37
N LEU A 23 -16.60 1.90 4.61
CA LEU A 23 -16.23 0.78 5.46
C LEU A 23 -16.67 1.03 6.91
N ALA A 24 -16.54 2.27 7.39
CA ALA A 24 -17.02 2.67 8.71
C ALA A 24 -18.56 2.61 8.81
N ASP A 25 -19.28 2.83 7.70
CA ASP A 25 -20.73 2.63 7.59
C ASP A 25 -21.15 1.15 7.51
N GLY A 26 -20.19 0.22 7.56
CA GLY A 26 -20.43 -1.23 7.53
C GLY A 26 -20.68 -1.80 6.14
N VAL A 27 -20.38 -1.05 5.07
CA VAL A 27 -20.51 -1.55 3.69
C VAL A 27 -19.38 -2.57 3.41
N PRO A 28 -19.68 -3.73 2.80
CA PRO A 28 -18.65 -4.70 2.44
C PRO A 28 -17.63 -4.16 1.43
N SER A 29 -16.35 -4.47 1.61
CA SER A 29 -15.24 -3.99 0.75
C SER A 29 -15.47 -4.22 -0.75
N GLN A 30 -16.05 -5.37 -1.13
CA GLN A 30 -16.32 -5.69 -2.54
C GLN A 30 -17.37 -4.75 -3.15
N GLU A 31 -18.43 -4.45 -2.40
CA GLU A 31 -19.48 -3.52 -2.82
C GLU A 31 -18.96 -2.07 -2.86
N ILE A 32 -18.07 -1.70 -1.93
CA ILE A 32 -17.37 -0.41 -1.97
C ILE A 32 -16.56 -0.28 -3.26
N LEU A 33 -15.76 -1.30 -3.61
CA LEU A 33 -14.93 -1.29 -4.81
C LEU A 33 -15.76 -1.15 -6.09
N ASP A 34 -16.86 -1.89 -6.19
CA ASP A 34 -17.77 -1.82 -7.35
C ASP A 34 -18.39 -0.40 -7.49
N ARG A 35 -18.87 0.19 -6.39
CA ARG A 35 -19.52 1.53 -6.42
C ARG A 35 -18.54 2.68 -6.62
N VAL A 36 -17.41 2.67 -5.90
CA VAL A 36 -16.42 3.77 -6.01
C VAL A 36 -15.83 3.81 -7.42
N GLY A 37 -15.68 2.65 -8.08
CA GLY A 37 -15.23 2.60 -9.47
C GLY A 37 -16.05 3.46 -10.44
N GLU A 38 -17.36 3.58 -10.21
CA GLU A 38 -18.28 4.37 -11.04
C GLU A 38 -18.22 5.88 -10.77
N GLU A 39 -17.71 6.28 -9.59
CA GLU A 39 -17.65 7.69 -9.16
C GLU A 39 -16.35 8.39 -9.56
N LEU A 40 -15.32 7.61 -9.81
CA LEU A 40 -13.98 8.09 -10.13
C LEU A 40 -13.91 8.77 -11.48
N LEU A 41 -13.04 9.77 -11.60
CA LEU A 41 -12.90 10.51 -12.84
C LEU A 41 -12.32 9.64 -13.95
N SER A 42 -13.04 9.58 -15.07
CA SER A 42 -12.64 8.85 -16.29
C SER A 42 -11.41 9.43 -17.00
N THR A 43 -10.93 10.61 -16.57
CA THR A 43 -9.67 11.22 -17.03
C THR A 43 -8.44 10.54 -16.45
N THR A 44 -8.60 9.69 -15.42
CA THR A 44 -7.52 8.94 -14.77
C THR A 44 -7.60 7.45 -15.09
N LYS A 45 -6.54 6.70 -14.81
CA LYS A 45 -6.54 5.24 -14.93
C LYS A 45 -7.10 4.54 -13.69
N LEU A 46 -7.44 5.29 -12.63
CA LEU A 46 -7.93 4.72 -11.38
C LEU A 46 -9.19 3.84 -11.53
N PRO A 47 -10.22 4.20 -12.33
CA PRO A 47 -11.40 3.35 -12.49
C PRO A 47 -11.04 1.94 -12.97
N MET A 48 -10.07 1.83 -13.90
CA MET A 48 -9.60 0.53 -14.41
C MET A 48 -8.83 -0.25 -13.34
N ALA A 49 -7.97 0.43 -12.57
CA ALA A 49 -7.24 -0.17 -11.46
C ALA A 49 -8.21 -0.68 -10.37
N VAL A 50 -9.22 0.11 -10.01
CA VAL A 50 -10.25 -0.28 -9.02
C VAL A 50 -11.11 -1.42 -9.53
N GLY A 51 -11.48 -1.43 -10.82
CA GLY A 51 -12.18 -2.57 -11.42
C GLY A 51 -11.38 -3.87 -11.33
N PHE A 52 -10.07 -3.82 -11.59
CA PHE A 52 -9.19 -4.98 -11.39
C PHE A 52 -9.11 -5.41 -9.91
N LEU A 53 -8.97 -4.46 -8.98
CA LEU A 53 -9.01 -4.75 -7.54
C LEU A 53 -10.31 -5.42 -7.13
N ALA A 54 -11.46 -4.96 -7.66
CA ALA A 54 -12.78 -5.54 -7.37
C ALA A 54 -12.86 -7.00 -7.82
N THR A 55 -12.41 -7.30 -9.04
CA THR A 55 -12.39 -8.66 -9.59
C THR A 55 -11.47 -9.59 -8.77
N GLU A 56 -10.24 -9.17 -8.49
CA GLU A 56 -9.28 -10.00 -7.73
C GLU A 56 -9.71 -10.19 -6.26
N SER A 57 -10.33 -9.17 -5.66
CA SER A 57 -10.83 -9.23 -4.29
C SER A 57 -12.05 -10.16 -4.16
N LYS A 58 -12.85 -10.34 -5.22
CA LYS A 58 -13.93 -11.34 -5.26
C LYS A 58 -13.38 -12.77 -5.18
N VAL A 59 -12.24 -13.04 -5.83
CA VAL A 59 -11.61 -14.37 -5.85
C VAL A 59 -10.80 -14.65 -4.59
N SER A 60 -9.93 -13.71 -4.21
CA SER A 60 -8.95 -13.94 -3.12
C SER A 60 -9.43 -13.48 -1.74
N GLY A 61 -10.47 -12.64 -1.68
CA GLY A 61 -10.91 -11.98 -0.44
C GLY A 61 -9.93 -10.93 0.10
N LEU A 62 -8.89 -10.58 -0.68
CA LEU A 62 -7.79 -9.69 -0.31
C LEU A 62 -7.52 -8.68 -1.42
N MET A 63 -7.12 -7.46 -1.05
CA MET A 63 -6.76 -6.36 -1.96
C MET A 63 -5.25 -6.28 -2.16
N ALA A 64 -4.44 -6.56 -1.14
CA ALA A 64 -2.99 -6.34 -1.25
C ALA A 64 -2.31 -7.13 -2.38
N PRO A 65 -2.67 -8.40 -2.68
CA PRO A 65 -2.11 -9.11 -3.84
C PRO A 65 -2.41 -8.39 -5.17
N ALA A 66 -3.65 -7.95 -5.35
CA ALA A 66 -4.08 -7.23 -6.55
C ALA A 66 -3.38 -5.86 -6.69
N MET A 67 -3.17 -5.15 -5.57
CA MET A 67 -2.39 -3.91 -5.56
C MET A 67 -0.95 -4.11 -6.03
N ARG A 68 -0.30 -5.23 -5.68
CA ARG A 68 1.07 -5.55 -6.16
C ARG A 68 1.10 -5.87 -7.65
N HIS A 69 0.07 -6.54 -8.17
CA HIS A 69 -0.07 -6.72 -9.63
C HIS A 69 -0.21 -5.39 -10.36
N LEU A 70 -0.81 -4.40 -9.69
CA LEU A 70 -0.90 -3.02 -10.13
C LEU A 70 0.25 -2.14 -9.60
N GLY A 71 1.48 -2.67 -9.49
CA GLY A 71 2.64 -1.93 -8.96
C GLY A 71 3.00 -0.64 -9.73
N HIS A 72 2.50 -0.50 -10.96
CA HIS A 72 2.62 0.73 -11.76
C HIS A 72 1.65 1.83 -11.33
N TYR A 73 0.69 1.50 -10.46
CA TYR A 73 -0.39 2.37 -10.02
C TYR A 73 -0.41 2.51 -8.48
N PHE A 74 -0.34 1.39 -7.77
CA PHE A 74 -0.15 1.38 -6.32
C PHE A 74 1.29 1.08 -5.99
N THR A 75 1.91 1.88 -5.13
CA THR A 75 3.27 1.63 -4.65
C THR A 75 3.32 0.39 -3.77
N GLU A 76 4.49 -0.26 -3.72
CA GLU A 76 4.69 -1.40 -2.82
C GLU A 76 4.44 -1.04 -1.35
N PHE A 77 4.73 0.21 -0.94
CA PHE A 77 4.40 0.69 0.40
C PHE A 77 2.89 0.67 0.66
N GLN A 78 2.08 1.18 -0.29
CA GLN A 78 0.62 1.14 -0.17
C GLN A 78 0.10 -0.30 -0.07
N ALA A 79 0.58 -1.21 -0.93
CA ALA A 79 0.22 -2.62 -0.88
C ALA A 79 0.67 -3.31 0.43
N HIS A 80 1.85 -2.95 0.95
CA HIS A 80 2.34 -3.44 2.23
C HIS A 80 1.44 -3.01 3.39
N VAL A 81 1.06 -1.73 3.46
CA VAL A 81 0.17 -1.21 4.51
C VAL A 81 -1.18 -1.96 4.49
N VAL A 82 -1.80 -2.13 3.31
CA VAL A 82 -3.04 -2.92 3.18
C VAL A 82 -2.83 -4.36 3.64
N SER A 83 -1.72 -5.00 3.23
CA SER A 83 -1.44 -6.39 3.63
C SER A 83 -1.29 -6.57 5.14
N GLN A 84 -0.81 -5.55 5.87
CA GLN A 84 -0.74 -5.60 7.33
C GLN A 84 -2.12 -5.50 7.98
N ALA A 85 -3.08 -4.81 7.35
CA ALA A 85 -4.45 -4.76 7.84
C ALA A 85 -5.24 -6.04 7.51
N GLU A 86 -4.88 -6.70 6.41
CA GLU A 86 -5.50 -7.95 5.97
C GLU A 86 -4.97 -9.20 6.67
N ALA A 87 -3.83 -9.10 7.36
CA ALA A 87 -3.23 -10.23 8.05
C ALA A 87 -4.15 -10.82 9.12
N ASP A 88 -4.18 -12.15 9.23
CA ASP A 88 -4.94 -12.84 10.27
C ASP A 88 -4.50 -12.36 11.66
N LEU A 89 -5.49 -12.13 12.54
CA LEU A 89 -5.28 -11.60 13.89
C LEU A 89 -4.61 -10.21 13.93
N SER A 90 -4.60 -9.46 12.83
CA SER A 90 -4.01 -8.11 12.79
C SER A 90 -4.62 -7.21 13.86
N ARG A 91 -3.78 -6.44 14.55
CA ARG A 91 -4.21 -5.36 15.47
C ARG A 91 -4.24 -4.01 14.77
N PHE A 92 -4.09 -4.00 13.45
CA PHE A 92 -4.03 -2.82 12.63
C PHE A 92 -5.29 -2.79 11.74
N PRO A 93 -6.30 -1.97 12.10
CA PRO A 93 -7.59 -1.99 11.40
C PRO A 93 -7.47 -1.40 9.99
N MET A 94 -8.29 -1.89 9.06
CA MET A 94 -8.30 -1.42 7.67
C MET A 94 -8.58 0.08 7.55
N GLU A 95 -9.44 0.65 8.40
CA GLU A 95 -9.69 2.11 8.42
C GLU A 95 -8.41 2.92 8.66
N GLN A 96 -7.54 2.42 9.55
CA GLN A 96 -6.27 3.06 9.86
C GLN A 96 -5.30 2.94 8.68
N ALA A 97 -5.29 1.79 8.00
CA ALA A 97 -4.53 1.58 6.77
C ALA A 97 -4.94 2.62 5.73
N LEU A 98 -6.24 2.67 5.40
CA LEU A 98 -6.78 3.60 4.41
C LEU A 98 -6.50 5.07 4.76
N LEU A 99 -6.57 5.44 6.04
CA LEU A 99 -6.23 6.80 6.48
C LEU A 99 -4.74 7.14 6.28
N ILE A 100 -3.83 6.17 6.49
CA ILE A 100 -2.40 6.37 6.18
C ILE A 100 -2.22 6.58 4.68
N LEU A 101 -2.87 5.75 3.85
CA LEU A 101 -2.76 5.84 2.39
C LEU A 101 -3.33 7.16 1.86
N GLU A 102 -4.50 7.58 2.35
CA GLU A 102 -5.14 8.87 2.07
C GLU A 102 -4.14 10.02 2.30
N ARG A 103 -3.50 10.06 3.48
CA ARG A 103 -2.53 11.12 3.82
C ARG A 103 -1.27 11.06 2.98
N GLU A 104 -0.79 9.86 2.65
CA GLU A 104 0.37 9.70 1.79
C GLU A 104 0.13 10.31 0.41
N VAL A 105 -0.98 9.96 -0.24
CA VAL A 105 -1.27 10.41 -1.61
C VAL A 105 -1.66 11.88 -1.66
N GLU A 106 -2.34 12.40 -0.64
CA GLU A 106 -2.57 13.84 -0.51
C GLU A 106 -1.26 14.62 -0.43
N TYR A 107 -0.27 14.08 0.27
CA TYR A 107 1.03 14.72 0.38
C TYR A 107 1.81 14.64 -0.93
N LYS A 108 1.75 13.51 -1.63
CA LYS A 108 2.31 13.36 -2.99
C LYS A 108 1.67 14.36 -3.98
N ALA A 109 0.34 14.50 -3.96
CA ALA A 109 -0.41 15.42 -4.82
C ALA A 109 -0.10 16.91 -4.59
N LYS A 110 0.35 17.28 -3.37
CA LYS A 110 0.70 18.66 -3.00
C LYS A 110 2.14 19.06 -3.36
N GLY A 111 2.96 18.12 -3.87
CA GLY A 111 4.38 18.34 -4.14
C GLY A 111 5.24 18.03 -2.92
N THR A 112 5.45 16.73 -2.67
CA THR A 112 6.20 16.23 -1.51
C THR A 112 7.71 16.51 -1.61
N SER A 113 8.34 16.75 -0.46
CA SER A 113 9.79 16.61 -0.31
C SER A 113 10.17 15.14 -0.07
N LEU A 114 11.29 14.66 -0.64
CA LEU A 114 11.76 13.28 -0.39
C LEU A 114 12.06 13.00 1.10
N PRO A 115 12.71 13.91 1.86
CA PRO A 115 12.84 13.73 3.30
C PRO A 115 11.49 13.64 4.01
N GLY A 116 10.51 14.46 3.63
CA GLY A 116 9.18 14.42 4.25
C GLY A 116 8.45 13.11 3.97
N LEU A 117 8.51 12.61 2.74
CA LEU A 117 7.89 11.33 2.36
C LEU A 117 8.53 10.18 3.14
N PHE A 118 9.86 10.16 3.20
CA PHE A 118 10.61 9.14 3.95
C PHE A 118 10.22 9.13 5.42
N ILE A 119 10.21 10.29 6.08
CA ILE A 119 9.86 10.36 7.50
C ILE A 119 8.41 9.97 7.72
N PHE A 120 7.47 10.40 6.85
CA PHE A 120 6.06 10.01 6.96
C PHE A 120 5.86 8.49 6.84
N GLN A 121 6.45 7.86 5.82
CA GLN A 121 6.34 6.42 5.62
C GLN A 121 7.02 5.65 6.76
N PHE A 122 8.22 6.06 7.18
CA PHE A 122 8.94 5.45 8.30
C PHE A 122 8.17 5.56 9.61
N GLU A 123 7.67 6.75 9.93
CA GLU A 123 6.87 6.99 11.14
C GLU A 123 5.56 6.19 11.11
N SER A 124 4.95 6.01 9.92
CA SER A 124 3.78 5.14 9.74
C SER A 124 4.10 3.68 10.08
N LEU A 125 5.25 3.15 9.65
CA LEU A 125 5.70 1.81 10.01
C LEU A 125 5.93 1.69 11.52
N SER A 126 6.62 2.65 12.13
CA SER A 126 6.95 2.64 13.56
C SER A 126 5.70 2.75 14.44
N ARG A 127 4.82 3.73 14.19
CA ARG A 127 3.65 4.00 15.03
C ARG A 127 2.60 2.91 14.96
N ASN A 128 2.44 2.30 13.79
CA ASN A 128 1.41 1.28 13.55
C ASN A 128 1.96 -0.14 13.60
N ARG A 129 3.25 -0.32 13.91
CA ARG A 129 3.93 -1.62 14.05
C ARG A 129 3.79 -2.50 12.81
N LEU A 130 3.99 -1.92 11.64
CA LEU A 130 3.77 -2.56 10.34
C LEU A 130 4.93 -3.46 9.87
N GLY A 131 5.91 -3.71 10.74
CA GLY A 131 7.10 -4.51 10.45
C GLY A 131 8.14 -3.77 9.61
N TYR A 132 9.35 -3.63 10.15
CA TYR A 132 10.39 -2.83 9.51
C TYR A 132 11.03 -3.50 8.29
N THR A 133 11.29 -4.81 8.32
CA THR A 133 11.99 -5.49 7.23
C THR A 133 11.22 -5.38 5.93
N ARG A 134 9.96 -5.81 5.90
CA ARG A 134 9.13 -5.70 4.69
C ARG A 134 8.70 -4.27 4.40
N GLY A 135 8.41 -3.48 5.43
CA GLY A 135 8.00 -2.08 5.25
C GLY A 135 9.08 -1.20 4.62
N LEU A 136 10.33 -1.31 5.05
CA LEU A 136 11.44 -0.55 4.47
C LEU A 136 11.78 -1.04 3.06
N ALA A 137 11.71 -2.34 2.80
CA ALA A 137 11.87 -2.86 1.44
C ALA A 137 10.79 -2.29 0.51
N ALA A 138 9.54 -2.24 0.96
CA ALA A 138 8.43 -1.67 0.21
C ALA A 138 8.57 -0.15 -0.01
N MET A 139 9.09 0.60 0.98
CA MET A 139 9.41 2.02 0.82
C MET A 139 10.48 2.25 -0.26
N ALA A 140 11.52 1.42 -0.32
CA ALA A 140 12.61 1.58 -1.27
C ALA A 140 12.15 1.44 -2.74
N GLU A 141 11.02 0.79 -3.00
CA GLU A 141 10.47 0.62 -4.35
C GLU A 141 9.58 1.80 -4.79
N ASP A 142 9.43 2.85 -3.97
CA ASP A 142 8.67 4.04 -4.36
C ASP A 142 9.34 4.73 -5.57
N PRO A 143 8.58 5.01 -6.66
CA PRO A 143 9.09 5.72 -7.82
C PRO A 143 9.67 7.12 -7.53
N LEU A 144 9.26 7.76 -6.44
CA LEU A 144 9.74 9.10 -6.07
C LEU A 144 11.17 9.09 -5.52
N TYR A 145 11.64 7.97 -4.96
CA TYR A 145 13.02 7.87 -4.47
C TYR A 145 13.99 7.66 -5.63
N ASP A 146 15.01 8.51 -5.68
CA ASP A 146 16.20 8.32 -6.51
C ASP A 146 17.09 7.18 -5.97
N GLU A 147 18.15 6.85 -6.70
CA GLU A 147 19.07 5.77 -6.35
C GLU A 147 19.73 5.97 -4.98
N ASP A 148 20.12 7.21 -4.64
CA ASP A 148 20.75 7.53 -3.36
C ASP A 148 19.80 7.29 -2.17
N TRP A 149 18.51 7.62 -2.33
CA TRP A 149 17.47 7.33 -1.35
C TRP A 149 17.21 5.83 -1.22
N ARG A 150 17.11 5.10 -2.34
CA ARG A 150 16.88 3.65 -2.31
C ARG A 150 17.99 2.92 -1.58
N ASP A 151 19.24 3.28 -1.85
CA ASP A 151 20.40 2.69 -1.21
C ASP A 151 20.49 3.05 0.28
N TYR A 152 20.09 4.26 0.64
CA TYR A 152 19.98 4.65 2.04
C TYR A 152 18.92 3.84 2.78
N ILE A 153 17.72 3.66 2.21
CA ILE A 153 16.64 2.88 2.84
C ILE A 153 17.06 1.42 3.03
N ARG A 154 17.72 0.81 2.03
CA ARG A 154 18.27 -0.56 2.14
C ARG A 154 19.36 -0.66 3.22
N THR A 155 20.24 0.34 3.29
CA THR A 155 21.26 0.40 4.35
C THR A 155 20.63 0.54 5.74
N LEU A 156 19.57 1.35 5.85
CA LEU A 156 18.83 1.57 7.07
C LEU A 156 18.14 0.29 7.55
N GLN A 157 17.55 -0.48 6.63
CA GLN A 157 16.95 -1.78 6.93
C GLN A 157 17.93 -2.74 7.62
N ALA A 158 19.21 -2.74 7.21
CA ALA A 158 20.25 -3.59 7.80
C ALA A 158 20.80 -3.09 9.15
N ARG A 159 20.62 -1.81 9.48
CA ARG A 159 21.17 -1.16 10.70
C ARG A 159 20.11 -0.83 11.75
N LEU A 160 18.86 -1.15 11.47
CA LEU A 160 17.75 -0.75 12.32
C LEU A 160 17.78 -1.54 13.63
N GLY A 161 17.84 -0.81 14.75
CA GLY A 161 17.97 -1.38 16.10
C GLY A 161 19.36 -1.21 16.71
N ASP A 162 20.40 -1.11 15.88
CA ASP A 162 21.79 -0.93 16.35
C ASP A 162 22.17 0.54 16.51
N VAL A 163 21.51 1.44 15.78
CA VAL A 163 21.81 2.88 15.73
C VAL A 163 20.54 3.68 15.99
N ASP A 164 20.67 4.77 16.76
CA ASP A 164 19.60 5.74 16.97
C ASP A 164 19.14 6.34 15.64
N PHE A 165 17.83 6.40 15.41
CA PHE A 165 17.25 6.98 14.21
C PHE A 165 17.67 8.45 14.00
N ALA A 166 17.82 9.22 15.08
CA ALA A 166 18.33 10.58 15.02
C ALA A 166 19.75 10.62 14.43
N ASP A 167 20.59 9.65 14.76
CA ASP A 167 21.96 9.57 14.23
C ASP A 167 21.95 9.21 12.73
N LEU A 168 21.03 8.35 12.30
CA LEU A 168 20.87 7.99 10.89
C LEU A 168 20.49 9.19 10.01
N ILE A 169 19.66 10.10 10.53
CA ILE A 169 19.32 11.36 9.84
C ILE A 169 20.51 12.33 9.90
N PHE A 170 21.11 12.50 11.08
CA PHE A 170 22.20 13.45 11.29
C PHE A 170 23.39 13.16 10.36
N VAL A 171 23.86 11.91 10.27
CA VAL A 171 25.04 11.54 9.46
C VAL A 171 24.81 11.74 7.95
N ARG A 172 23.55 11.65 7.48
CA ARG A 172 23.18 11.90 6.08
C ARG A 172 22.66 13.31 5.83
N SER A 173 22.95 14.27 6.71
CA SER A 173 22.54 15.67 6.56
C SER A 173 23.67 16.57 6.05
N SER A 174 23.31 17.62 5.32
CA SER A 174 24.24 18.69 4.95
C SER A 174 24.81 19.41 6.19
N TYR A 175 24.08 19.44 7.30
CA TYR A 175 24.58 19.97 8.57
C TYR A 175 25.80 19.20 9.08
N PHE A 176 25.80 17.87 8.98
CA PHE A 176 26.95 17.05 9.36
C PHE A 176 28.18 17.35 8.48
N VAL A 177 27.97 17.51 7.17
CA VAL A 177 29.04 17.87 6.24
C VAL A 177 29.64 19.24 6.59
N ASN A 178 28.79 20.23 6.87
CA ASN A 178 29.22 21.58 7.24
C ASN A 178 30.01 21.59 8.55
N GLU A 179 29.57 20.83 9.56
CA GLU A 179 30.29 20.69 10.83
C GLU A 179 31.67 20.03 10.65
N ARG A 180 31.78 19.03 9.76
CA ARG A 180 33.07 18.41 9.44
C ARG A 180 33.99 19.34 8.67
N ARG A 181 33.46 20.14 7.75
CA ARG A 181 34.22 21.13 6.98
C ARG A 181 34.80 22.26 7.82
N LYS A 182 34.16 22.61 8.94
CA LYS A 182 34.73 23.57 9.91
C LYS A 182 36.03 23.07 10.55
N LEU A 183 36.15 21.75 10.76
CA LEU A 183 37.34 21.13 11.35
C LEU A 183 38.37 20.74 10.29
N ASN A 184 37.90 20.33 9.11
CA ASN A 184 38.73 19.97 7.97
C ASN A 184 38.10 20.51 6.67
N PRO A 185 38.57 21.65 6.14
CA PRO A 185 37.97 22.30 4.96
C PRO A 185 37.83 21.40 3.73
N ASP A 186 38.74 20.44 3.55
CA ASP A 186 38.76 19.51 2.41
C ASP A 186 37.88 18.28 2.62
N PHE A 187 37.06 18.24 3.68
CA PHE A 187 36.17 17.12 3.95
C PHE A 187 35.13 16.96 2.83
N SER A 188 35.21 15.81 2.16
CA SER A 188 34.22 15.32 1.21
C SER A 188 33.46 14.13 1.80
N PRO A 189 32.11 14.15 1.83
CA PRO A 189 31.35 13.05 2.36
C PRO A 189 31.42 11.83 1.43
N LYS A 190 31.45 10.62 2.02
CA LYS A 190 31.45 9.36 1.25
C LYS A 190 30.17 9.15 0.45
N TYR A 191 29.05 9.67 0.94
CA TYR A 191 27.73 9.59 0.31
C TYR A 191 27.10 10.98 0.27
N PRO A 192 26.27 11.28 -0.74
CA PRO A 192 25.59 12.56 -0.82
C PRO A 192 24.64 12.78 0.38
N PRO A 193 24.53 14.02 0.88
CA PRO A 193 23.58 14.36 1.94
C PRO A 193 22.16 14.25 1.38
N LEU A 194 21.30 13.51 2.09
CA LEU A 194 19.88 13.33 1.75
C LEU A 194 18.99 14.30 2.53
N PHE A 195 19.46 14.75 3.69
CA PHE A 195 18.76 15.67 4.56
C PHE A 195 19.39 17.07 4.51
N GLY A 196 18.56 18.10 4.66
CA GLY A 196 19.00 19.48 4.71
C GLY A 196 19.64 19.85 6.06
N GLU A 197 19.98 21.13 6.20
CA GLU A 197 20.68 21.62 7.37
C GLU A 197 19.76 21.64 8.60
N LYS A 198 18.49 21.98 8.40
CA LYS A 198 17.49 22.09 9.48
C LYS A 198 17.17 20.71 10.06
N GLU A 199 16.97 19.72 9.19
CA GLU A 199 16.72 18.33 9.57
C GLU A 199 17.90 17.77 10.35
N GLY A 200 19.13 18.04 9.91
CA GLY A 200 20.34 17.64 10.63
C GLY A 200 20.49 18.29 12.02
N LYS A 201 20.15 19.59 12.15
CA LYS A 201 20.12 20.27 13.46
C LYS A 201 19.07 19.67 14.39
N ILE A 202 17.86 19.42 13.88
CA ILE A 202 16.77 18.77 14.63
C ILE A 202 17.21 17.38 15.11
N ALA A 203 17.82 16.60 14.22
CA ALA A 203 18.31 15.26 14.54
C ALA A 203 19.36 15.29 15.65
N ARG A 204 20.38 16.15 15.54
CA ARG A 204 21.42 16.30 16.58
C ARG A 204 20.85 16.70 17.93
N ALA A 205 19.84 17.57 17.96
CA ALA A 205 19.21 18.05 19.20
C ALA A 205 18.35 16.99 19.90
N ASN A 206 17.84 15.99 19.15
CA ASN A 206 16.95 14.95 19.66
C ASN A 206 17.64 13.58 19.87
N ARG A 207 18.95 13.50 19.68
CA ARG A 207 19.72 12.27 19.92
C ARG A 207 19.55 11.77 21.36
N GLY A 208 19.24 10.49 21.54
CA GLY A 208 19.02 9.86 22.85
C GLY A 208 17.78 10.35 23.60
N ARG A 209 16.90 11.13 22.96
CA ARG A 209 15.59 11.53 23.52
C ARG A 209 14.50 10.60 23.00
N ASP A 210 13.27 10.78 23.51
CA ASP A 210 12.10 10.08 22.98
C ASP A 210 11.94 10.42 21.48
N PRO A 211 11.91 9.40 20.58
CA PRO A 211 11.75 9.60 19.15
C PRO A 211 10.50 10.40 18.74
N LEU A 212 9.46 10.43 19.58
CA LEU A 212 8.27 11.24 19.32
C LEU A 212 8.60 12.74 19.18
N TYR A 213 9.55 13.26 19.97
CA TYR A 213 9.98 14.66 19.86
C TYR A 213 10.69 14.93 18.53
N LEU A 214 11.48 13.97 18.05
CA LEU A 214 12.13 14.04 16.75
C LEU A 214 11.09 14.11 15.63
N PHE A 215 10.12 13.19 15.61
CA PHE A 215 9.06 13.19 14.60
C PHE A 215 8.24 14.48 14.63
N SER A 216 7.77 14.94 15.79
CA SER A 216 7.01 16.19 15.89
C SER A 216 7.83 17.43 15.46
N ALA A 217 9.14 17.44 15.63
CA ALA A 217 9.99 18.52 15.13
C ALA A 217 10.15 18.46 13.60
N LEU A 218 10.42 17.27 13.06
CA LEU A 218 10.55 17.06 11.61
C LEU A 218 9.24 17.31 10.88
N GLN A 219 8.10 16.90 11.43
CA GLN A 219 6.78 17.16 10.88
C GLN A 219 6.52 18.64 10.67
N ARG A 220 6.78 19.47 11.70
CA ARG A 220 6.62 20.93 11.60
C ARG A 220 7.56 21.56 10.56
N GLN A 221 8.75 21.02 10.41
CA GLN A 221 9.78 21.57 9.52
C GLN A 221 9.60 21.14 8.05
N LEU A 222 9.19 19.88 7.83
CA LEU A 222 9.05 19.27 6.51
C LEU A 222 7.61 19.35 5.97
N GLY A 223 6.63 19.61 6.83
CA GLY A 223 5.23 19.80 6.43
C GLY A 223 4.51 18.52 5.99
N TYR A 224 5.05 17.34 6.32
CA TYR A 224 4.38 16.07 6.02
C TYR A 224 3.14 15.89 6.94
N PRO A 225 2.09 15.18 6.48
CA PRO A 225 0.84 15.07 7.21
C PRO A 225 0.99 14.28 8.51
N GLU A 226 0.11 14.52 9.48
CA GLU A 226 0.13 13.75 10.72
C GLU A 226 -0.14 12.28 10.47
N VAL A 227 0.79 11.44 10.96
CA VAL A 227 0.65 9.99 10.91
C VAL A 227 -0.45 9.56 11.88
N PRO A 228 -1.51 8.90 11.37
CA PRO A 228 -2.59 8.37 12.18
C PRO A 228 -2.07 7.49 13.32
N ARG A 229 -2.71 7.60 14.48
CA ARG A 229 -2.41 6.78 15.67
C ARG A 229 -3.46 5.68 15.80
N PRO A 230 -3.07 4.42 16.07
CA PRO A 230 -4.04 3.39 16.38
C PRO A 230 -4.88 3.85 17.58
N ARG A 231 -6.20 3.97 17.39
CA ARG A 231 -7.09 4.13 18.53
C ARG A 231 -6.97 2.87 19.37
N ARG A 232 -6.66 3.02 20.66
CA ARG A 232 -6.85 1.90 21.58
C ARG A 232 -8.36 1.69 21.68
N PRO A 233 -8.89 0.47 21.46
CA PRO A 233 -10.27 0.19 21.79
C PRO A 233 -10.39 0.38 23.31
N ASP A 234 -11.03 1.47 23.70
CA ASP A 234 -11.15 1.91 25.08
C ASP A 234 -12.43 1.30 25.63
N GLY A 235 -12.40 -0.01 25.90
CA GLY A 235 -13.52 -0.72 26.53
C GLY A 235 -13.71 -2.15 26.06
N LEU A 236 -14.58 -2.89 26.76
CA LEU A 236 -15.07 -4.21 26.35
C LEU A 236 -15.99 -4.11 25.13
N GLU A 237 -16.72 -3.00 25.00
CA GLU A 237 -17.69 -2.73 23.92
C GLU A 237 -17.00 -2.59 22.56
N ASP A 238 -15.93 -1.80 22.45
CA ASP A 238 -15.15 -1.68 21.20
C ASP A 238 -14.56 -3.02 20.74
N ARG A 239 -14.18 -3.88 21.70
CA ARG A 239 -13.65 -5.22 21.40
C ARG A 239 -14.75 -6.17 20.93
N LEU A 240 -15.95 -6.05 21.48
CA LEU A 240 -17.13 -6.79 21.04
C LEU A 240 -17.52 -6.39 19.61
N ILE A 241 -17.57 -5.09 19.30
CA ILE A 241 -17.86 -4.59 17.95
C ILE A 241 -16.83 -5.10 16.95
N GLN A 242 -15.53 -5.09 17.29
CA GLN A 242 -14.49 -5.65 16.41
C GLN A 242 -14.62 -7.17 16.22
N LEU A 243 -15.05 -7.89 17.24
CA LEU A 243 -15.32 -9.34 17.13
C LEU A 243 -16.53 -9.61 16.24
N GLU A 244 -17.62 -8.85 16.40
CA GLU A 244 -18.81 -8.94 15.54
C GLU A 244 -18.47 -8.66 14.07
N GLN A 245 -17.70 -7.62 13.79
CA GLN A 245 -17.24 -7.31 12.44
C GLN A 245 -16.38 -8.44 11.85
N ARG A 246 -15.49 -9.05 12.65
CA ARG A 246 -14.67 -10.19 12.20
C ARG A 246 -15.53 -11.43 11.95
N ILE A 247 -16.52 -11.69 12.80
CA ILE A 247 -17.47 -12.79 12.60
C ILE A 247 -18.24 -12.56 11.31
N ALA A 248 -18.77 -11.36 11.06
CA ALA A 248 -19.47 -11.03 9.82
C ALA A 248 -18.58 -11.20 8.57
N GLN A 249 -17.30 -10.81 8.64
CA GLN A 249 -16.33 -11.05 7.56
C GLN A 249 -16.06 -12.54 7.33
N LEU A 250 -15.92 -13.32 8.40
CA LEU A 250 -15.74 -14.77 8.32
C LEU A 250 -16.98 -15.46 7.76
N GLU A 251 -18.18 -15.04 8.17
CA GLU A 251 -19.45 -15.52 7.62
C GLU A 251 -19.58 -15.21 6.14
N SER A 252 -19.19 -14.01 5.71
CA SER A 252 -19.17 -13.64 4.30
C SER A 252 -18.21 -14.51 3.50
N ARG A 253 -16.99 -14.73 4.01
CA ARG A 253 -16.00 -15.62 3.36
C ARG A 253 -16.50 -17.06 3.30
N LEU A 254 -17.13 -17.55 4.38
CA LEU A 254 -17.70 -18.89 4.42
C LEU A 254 -18.82 -19.05 3.40
N LYS A 255 -19.75 -18.09 3.30
CA LYS A 255 -20.81 -18.10 2.28
C LYS A 255 -20.26 -18.11 0.87
N SER A 256 -19.21 -17.34 0.59
CA SER A 256 -18.53 -17.36 -0.72
C SER A 256 -17.89 -18.72 -1.03
N VAL A 257 -17.24 -19.34 -0.05
CA VAL A 257 -16.66 -20.69 -0.21
C VAL A 257 -17.76 -21.74 -0.39
N GLU A 258 -18.87 -21.64 0.33
CA GLU A 258 -20.03 -22.53 0.19
C GLU A 258 -20.71 -22.37 -1.19
N SER A 259 -20.81 -21.13 -1.71
CA SER A 259 -21.34 -20.90 -3.06
C SER A 259 -20.42 -21.45 -4.15
N ASP A 260 -19.11 -21.36 -3.98
CA ASP A 260 -18.12 -21.92 -4.91
C ASP A 260 -18.06 -23.46 -4.83
N GLY A 261 -18.22 -24.02 -3.62
CA GLY A 261 -18.32 -25.48 -3.42
C GLY A 261 -19.59 -26.10 -3.99
N ASN A 262 -20.71 -25.37 -3.98
CA ASN A 262 -21.95 -25.77 -4.67
C ASN A 262 -21.89 -25.55 -6.20
N GLN A 263 -20.93 -24.77 -6.71
CA GLN A 263 -20.56 -24.72 -8.12
C GLN A 263 -19.43 -25.70 -8.45
N ALA A 264 -19.39 -26.86 -7.80
CA ALA A 264 -18.73 -28.02 -8.40
C ALA A 264 -19.38 -28.27 -9.76
N ILE A 265 -18.73 -27.75 -10.80
CA ILE A 265 -19.07 -27.94 -12.20
C ILE A 265 -19.33 -29.44 -12.39
N ASP A 266 -20.55 -29.80 -12.76
CA ASP A 266 -20.88 -31.16 -13.15
C ASP A 266 -20.14 -31.45 -14.47
N VAL A 267 -18.92 -31.99 -14.34
CA VAL A 267 -18.04 -32.31 -15.47
C VAL A 267 -18.69 -33.33 -16.42
N GLY A 268 -19.78 -33.99 -15.97
CA GLY A 268 -20.62 -34.86 -16.80
C GLY A 268 -21.47 -34.12 -17.85
N GLN A 269 -21.73 -32.82 -17.72
CA GLN A 269 -22.51 -32.06 -18.70
C GLN A 269 -21.68 -31.34 -19.77
N VAL A 270 -20.35 -31.31 -19.61
CA VAL A 270 -19.43 -30.66 -20.58
C VAL A 270 -18.73 -31.69 -21.49
N MET A 271 -18.83 -32.99 -21.18
CA MET A 271 -18.39 -34.04 -22.10
C MET A 271 -19.47 -34.32 -23.15
N VAL A 272 -19.26 -33.83 -24.37
CA VAL A 272 -19.96 -34.35 -25.55
C VAL A 272 -19.50 -35.80 -25.73
N ASN A 273 -20.43 -36.75 -25.69
CA ASN A 273 -20.12 -38.14 -25.97
C ASN A 273 -19.59 -38.25 -27.42
N PRO A 274 -18.52 -39.03 -27.68
CA PRO A 274 -17.94 -39.18 -29.02
C PRO A 274 -18.95 -39.62 -30.10
N GLU A 275 -20.06 -40.20 -29.66
CA GLU A 275 -21.17 -40.74 -30.46
C GLU A 275 -22.02 -39.63 -31.10
N ASP A 276 -22.08 -38.44 -30.50
CA ASP A 276 -22.85 -37.30 -31.02
C ASP A 276 -22.11 -36.47 -32.09
N THR A 277 -20.80 -36.68 -32.24
CA THR A 277 -19.97 -36.04 -33.28
C THR A 277 -19.75 -36.89 -34.53
N ALA A 278 -20.24 -38.14 -34.56
CA ALA A 278 -20.09 -39.06 -35.69
C ALA A 278 -21.31 -39.08 -36.62
N GLY A 279 -21.90 -37.91 -36.90
CA GLY A 279 -22.86 -37.73 -37.98
C GLY A 279 -22.12 -37.38 -39.27
N VAL A 280 -22.24 -38.20 -40.31
CA VAL A 280 -21.65 -37.92 -41.64
C VAL A 280 -22.14 -36.55 -42.14
N PRO A 281 -21.26 -35.61 -42.50
CA PRO A 281 -21.66 -34.28 -42.96
C PRO A 281 -22.57 -34.34 -44.18
N THR A 282 -23.74 -33.70 -44.08
CA THR A 282 -24.72 -33.58 -45.15
C THR A 282 -24.13 -32.70 -46.27
N GLY A 283 -23.71 -33.32 -47.37
CA GLY A 283 -23.10 -32.62 -48.51
C GLY A 283 -22.10 -33.45 -49.31
N TRP A 284 -21.58 -34.56 -48.76
CA TRP A 284 -20.61 -35.42 -49.45
C TRP A 284 -21.24 -36.57 -50.25
N ALA A 285 -22.36 -36.31 -50.92
CA ALA A 285 -22.87 -37.24 -51.94
C ALA A 285 -22.03 -37.09 -53.22
N ALA A 286 -20.96 -37.88 -53.31
CA ALA A 286 -20.21 -38.03 -54.55
C ALA A 286 -21.15 -38.52 -55.66
N LYS A 287 -21.35 -37.67 -56.65
CA LYS A 287 -21.99 -37.94 -57.93
C LYS A 287 -21.25 -39.12 -58.58
N ARG A 288 -21.83 -40.34 -58.53
CA ARG A 288 -21.39 -41.44 -59.39
C ARG A 288 -21.82 -41.10 -60.83
N LEU A 289 -20.88 -40.62 -61.63
CA LEU A 289 -20.97 -40.64 -63.09
C LEU A 289 -20.85 -42.11 -63.53
N GLY A 290 -21.90 -42.64 -64.14
CA GLY A 290 -21.84 -43.85 -64.93
C GLY A 290 -21.59 -43.48 -66.40
N SER A 291 -20.48 -43.97 -66.93
CA SER A 291 -20.22 -44.50 -68.28
C SER A 291 -18.74 -44.44 -68.60
#